data_AF-A0A942F645-F1
#
_entry.id   AF-A0A942F645-F1
#
_cell.length_a   1.000
_cell.length_b   1.000
_cell.length_c   1.000
_cell.angle_alpha   90.00
_cell.angle_beta   90.00
_cell.angle_gamma   90.00
#
_symmetry.space_group_name_H-M   'P 1'
#
loop_
_entity.id
_entity.type
_entity.pdbx_description
1 polymer ?
#
loop_
_entity_poly.entity_id
_entity_poly.type
_entity_poly.pdbx_seq_one_letter_code
_entity_poly.pdbx_strand_id
1 'polypeptide(L)'
;MKMEIILEFEVAFPNEKPKTVKDYLVGGDREMILNAAAFLLGFRNQNSLFDDPGEALSMFFGAENKGIAASVYQQIKQNFHPSSQVTIFNAFSSLELFEIIFSSEPTETTQSQAELEVNLFKALLVLNSNFTSKQQIAFESTNGLDSDLLIPMRMFCMSYYTSDKENYNIYEVWVSQFIKAIYLFEFLESSQPTKPLLSAFLTYFNCGTWEEYLKRLLPLTFSMIKQEREAHTDIVIPPGENFDSDCAFIEKLMITEEDDMELDDFLALRAKPMYKVSPGVYRIIFGLFAVEKIFKGVYFLMRDINKNLPNTNKISNLKSLFGDEFSEKILFYEIIKVIYPNNCISFSGQQLGDMKIDGAPDYYIRRGKDILLFESKDFLIPASVKESFDYAQYENEFEKKLYFVEENGKEKPKAVMQLINSVKKILTMQFQADKDYRYREVSIYPILLTHDYQYDTFGFNQLIDYWFQAELDILRNEGLYVHRVQPLTVVNIDSLIYHQMTLQKYVSLHEMLKMYHRDALNTRMKKFQSVKEKEAYIRQRKMNPFSVFLENYVFANNLQELPPMLENKGFTLFKNQ
;
A
#
# COMPACT_ATOMS: atom_id res chain seq x y z
N MET A 1 -11.36 -7.43 -0.16
CA MET A 1 -10.62 -7.84 1.05
C MET A 1 -11.51 -8.68 1.95
N LYS A 2 -11.02 -9.81 2.47
CA LYS A 2 -11.70 -10.65 3.47
C LYS A 2 -10.93 -10.54 4.79
N MET A 3 -11.63 -10.62 5.92
CA MET A 3 -10.96 -10.68 7.23
C MET A 3 -10.65 -12.14 7.51
N GLU A 4 -9.37 -12.46 7.61
CA GLU A 4 -8.87 -13.82 7.84
C GLU A 4 -8.49 -13.99 9.31
N ILE A 5 -8.67 -15.21 9.82
CA ILE A 5 -8.26 -15.57 11.19
C ILE A 5 -6.89 -16.23 11.09
N ILE A 6 -5.89 -15.65 11.75
CA ILE A 6 -4.55 -16.23 11.78
C ILE A 6 -4.53 -17.39 12.79
N LEU A 7 -3.92 -18.52 12.43
CA LEU A 7 -3.77 -19.65 13.35
C LEU A 7 -2.74 -19.34 14.44
N GLU A 8 -3.18 -19.35 15.70
CA GLU A 8 -2.33 -19.17 16.87
C GLU A 8 -1.74 -20.50 17.37
N PHE A 9 -0.62 -20.42 18.09
CA PHE A 9 0.12 -21.56 18.64
C PHE A 9 -0.75 -22.36 19.62
N GLU A 10 -1.45 -21.67 20.50
CA GLU A 10 -2.29 -22.23 21.55
C GLU A 10 -3.46 -23.04 20.99
N VAL A 11 -3.92 -22.69 19.78
CA VAL A 11 -4.97 -23.46 19.09
C VAL A 11 -4.39 -24.75 18.50
N ALA A 12 -3.23 -24.67 17.85
CA ALA A 12 -2.61 -25.83 17.22
C ALA A 12 -2.04 -26.83 18.24
N PHE A 13 -1.50 -26.32 19.36
CA PHE A 13 -0.82 -27.10 20.40
C PHE A 13 -1.34 -26.73 21.82
N PRO A 14 -2.61 -27.01 22.13
CA PRO A 14 -3.26 -26.54 23.37
C PRO A 14 -2.67 -27.10 24.67
N ASN A 15 -1.89 -28.19 24.58
CA ASN A 15 -1.25 -28.84 25.72
C ASN A 15 0.25 -28.49 25.85
N GLU A 16 0.75 -27.58 25.02
CA GLU A 16 2.15 -27.15 25.03
C GLU A 16 2.27 -25.69 25.44
N LYS A 17 3.43 -25.33 26.00
CA LYS A 17 3.81 -23.94 26.20
C LYS A 17 4.76 -23.52 25.08
N PRO A 18 4.54 -22.39 24.41
CA PRO A 18 5.43 -21.93 23.36
C PRO A 18 6.83 -21.63 23.93
N LYS A 19 7.87 -22.02 23.19
CA LYS A 19 9.23 -21.52 23.35
C LYS A 19 9.44 -20.26 22.50
N THR A 20 10.58 -19.60 22.66
CA THR A 20 10.93 -18.51 21.73
C THR A 20 11.21 -19.06 20.34
N VAL A 21 11.09 -18.21 19.31
CA VAL A 21 11.42 -18.56 17.92
C VAL A 21 12.85 -19.08 17.81
N LYS A 22 13.81 -18.41 18.47
CA LYS A 22 15.22 -18.83 18.49
C LYS A 22 15.42 -20.20 19.15
N ASP A 23 14.70 -20.49 20.24
CA ASP A 23 14.80 -21.79 20.92
C ASP A 23 14.26 -22.97 20.10
N TYR A 24 13.27 -22.72 19.23
CA TYR A 24 12.80 -23.75 18.30
C TYR A 24 13.80 -23.99 17.17
N LEU A 25 14.45 -22.94 16.69
CA LEU A 25 15.27 -22.98 15.48
C LEU A 25 16.77 -23.23 15.75
N VAL A 26 17.20 -23.27 17.01
CA VAL A 26 18.58 -23.60 17.39
C VAL A 26 18.99 -24.97 16.85
N GLY A 27 20.11 -25.04 16.12
CA GLY A 27 20.57 -26.26 15.48
C GLY A 27 19.81 -26.66 14.21
N GLY A 28 18.91 -25.81 13.71
CA GLY A 28 18.33 -25.94 12.38
C GLY A 28 19.27 -25.44 11.29
N ASP A 29 19.15 -25.98 10.09
CA ASP A 29 19.90 -25.52 8.92
C ASP A 29 19.43 -24.11 8.51
N ARG A 30 20.33 -23.12 8.63
CA ARG A 30 20.03 -21.71 8.34
C ARG A 30 19.58 -21.49 6.89
N GLU A 31 20.24 -22.12 5.92
CA GLU A 31 19.90 -21.95 4.51
C GLU A 31 18.52 -22.54 4.20
N MET A 32 18.21 -23.69 4.80
CA MET A 32 16.89 -24.31 4.67
C MET A 32 15.78 -23.44 5.27
N ILE A 33 16.02 -22.81 6.42
CA ILE A 33 15.04 -21.92 7.07
C ILE A 33 14.83 -20.64 6.24
N LEU A 34 15.91 -20.00 5.75
CA LEU A 34 15.80 -18.82 4.88
C LEU A 34 15.07 -19.15 3.57
N ASN A 35 15.35 -20.33 3.00
CA ASN A 35 14.64 -20.84 1.82
C ASN A 35 13.14 -21.05 2.13
N ALA A 36 12.80 -21.64 3.26
CA ALA A 36 11.42 -21.82 3.67
C ALA A 36 10.70 -20.47 3.85
N ALA A 37 11.31 -19.49 4.53
CA ALA A 37 10.75 -18.16 4.69
C ALA A 37 10.47 -17.47 3.33
N ALA A 38 11.45 -17.49 2.42
CA ALA A 38 11.29 -16.94 1.06
C ALA A 38 10.26 -17.72 0.22
N PHE A 39 10.13 -19.03 0.44
CA PHE A 39 9.11 -19.86 -0.23
C PHE A 39 7.70 -19.48 0.22
N LEU A 40 7.48 -19.30 1.53
CA LEU A 40 6.19 -18.85 2.09
C LEU A 40 5.83 -17.43 1.59
N LEU A 41 6.82 -16.55 1.47
CA LEU A 41 6.65 -15.21 0.89
C LEU A 41 6.37 -15.22 -0.62
N GLY A 42 6.56 -16.36 -1.27
CA GLY A 42 6.23 -16.60 -2.67
C GLY A 42 4.78 -17.03 -2.92
N PHE A 43 3.95 -17.11 -1.88
CA PHE A 43 2.53 -17.42 -2.02
C PHE A 43 1.78 -16.24 -2.61
N ARG A 44 0.74 -16.52 -3.40
CA ARG A 44 -0.14 -15.48 -3.90
C ARG A 44 -0.87 -14.87 -2.72
N ASN A 45 -0.98 -13.55 -2.73
CA ASN A 45 -1.73 -12.84 -1.70
C ASN A 45 -3.25 -12.87 -1.93
N GLN A 46 -3.71 -13.40 -3.07
CA GLN A 46 -5.11 -13.65 -3.37
C GLN A 46 -5.30 -15.00 -4.08
N ASN A 47 -6.25 -15.80 -3.61
CA ASN A 47 -6.59 -17.11 -4.18
C ASN A 47 -5.36 -18.05 -4.23
N SER A 48 -4.62 -18.11 -3.13
CA SER A 48 -3.51 -19.04 -2.97
C SER A 48 -4.04 -20.47 -2.82
N LEU A 49 -3.27 -21.44 -3.30
CA LEU A 49 -3.59 -22.86 -3.05
C LEU A 49 -3.50 -23.15 -1.55
N PHE A 50 -2.60 -22.46 -0.86
CA PHE A 50 -2.31 -22.61 0.56
C PHE A 50 -3.20 -21.75 1.45
N ASP A 51 -4.21 -21.08 0.89
CA ASP A 51 -5.33 -20.51 1.67
C ASP A 51 -6.19 -21.63 2.29
N ASP A 52 -6.16 -22.85 1.73
CA ASP A 52 -6.75 -24.03 2.38
C ASP A 52 -5.78 -24.61 3.43
N PRO A 53 -6.20 -24.70 4.71
CA PRO A 53 -5.35 -25.23 5.78
C PRO A 53 -4.86 -26.66 5.54
N GLY A 54 -5.65 -27.50 4.84
CA GLY A 54 -5.29 -28.87 4.53
C GLY A 54 -4.17 -28.94 3.49
N GLU A 55 -4.28 -28.15 2.42
CA GLU A 55 -3.22 -28.00 1.41
C GLU A 55 -1.95 -27.42 2.01
N ALA A 56 -2.06 -26.36 2.83
CA ALA A 56 -0.93 -25.74 3.53
C ALA A 56 -0.18 -26.74 4.43
N LEU A 57 -0.90 -27.51 5.26
CA LEU A 57 -0.29 -28.51 6.14
C LEU A 57 0.31 -29.68 5.35
N SER A 58 -0.32 -30.09 4.25
CA SER A 58 0.17 -31.18 3.39
C SER A 58 1.41 -30.80 2.60
N MET A 59 1.53 -29.52 2.22
CA MET A 59 2.73 -28.98 1.61
C MET A 59 3.87 -28.87 2.62
N PHE A 60 3.56 -28.42 3.84
CA PHE A 60 4.58 -28.12 4.84
C PHE A 60 5.18 -29.37 5.50
N PHE A 61 4.37 -30.39 5.80
CA PHE A 61 4.83 -31.57 6.55
C PHE A 61 5.13 -32.78 5.67
N GLY A 62 6.31 -33.37 5.88
CA GLY A 62 6.73 -34.61 5.25
C GLY A 62 5.99 -35.84 5.79
N ALA A 63 6.31 -37.01 5.22
CA ALA A 63 5.65 -38.27 5.57
C ALA A 63 5.76 -38.65 7.06
N GLU A 64 6.88 -38.31 7.70
CA GLU A 64 7.15 -38.60 9.12
C GLU A 64 6.26 -37.79 10.07
N ASN A 65 5.85 -36.58 9.66
CA ASN A 65 5.07 -35.65 10.48
C ASN A 65 3.59 -35.55 10.09
N LYS A 66 3.09 -36.45 9.23
CA LYS A 66 1.67 -36.49 8.83
C LYS A 66 0.69 -36.57 10.01
N GLY A 67 1.09 -37.23 11.09
CA GLY A 67 0.27 -37.30 12.31
C GLY A 67 0.07 -35.93 12.96
N ILE A 68 1.11 -35.08 12.94
CA ILE A 68 1.06 -33.70 13.46
C ILE A 68 0.16 -32.85 12.56
N ALA A 69 0.36 -32.91 11.25
CA ALA A 69 -0.49 -32.21 10.28
C ALA A 69 -1.98 -32.55 10.47
N ALA A 70 -2.31 -33.83 10.60
CA ALA A 70 -3.69 -34.28 10.84
C ALA A 70 -4.24 -33.76 12.18
N SER A 71 -3.43 -33.79 13.24
CA SER A 71 -3.82 -33.25 14.56
C SER A 71 -4.12 -31.75 14.50
N VAL A 72 -3.24 -30.95 13.90
CA VAL A 72 -3.43 -29.51 13.75
C VAL A 72 -4.67 -29.20 12.92
N TYR A 73 -4.88 -29.91 11.80
CA TYR A 73 -6.07 -29.73 10.98
C TYR A 73 -7.38 -30.04 11.74
N GLN A 74 -7.36 -31.04 12.64
CA GLN A 74 -8.49 -31.32 13.52
C GLN A 74 -8.71 -30.20 14.54
N GLN A 75 -7.65 -29.62 15.11
CA GLN A 75 -7.77 -28.46 16.01
C GLN A 75 -8.43 -27.27 15.31
N ILE A 76 -8.03 -26.99 14.06
CA ILE A 76 -8.65 -25.92 13.25
C ILE A 76 -10.16 -26.18 13.09
N LYS A 77 -10.55 -27.40 12.72
CA LYS A 77 -11.97 -27.75 12.54
C LYS A 77 -12.80 -27.69 13.82
N GLN A 78 -12.20 -27.97 14.96
CA GLN A 78 -12.88 -27.95 16.26
C GLN A 78 -13.06 -26.54 16.81
N ASN A 79 -12.10 -25.64 16.54
CA ASN A 79 -12.09 -24.29 17.13
C ASN A 79 -12.70 -23.21 16.23
N PHE A 80 -12.78 -23.45 14.91
CA PHE A 80 -13.30 -22.45 13.97
C PHE A 80 -14.54 -22.94 13.23
N HIS A 81 -15.43 -21.99 12.91
CA HIS A 81 -16.61 -22.29 12.11
C HIS A 81 -16.20 -22.71 10.69
N PRO A 82 -16.92 -23.64 10.02
CA PRO A 82 -16.56 -24.08 8.66
C PRO A 82 -16.53 -22.98 7.59
N SER A 83 -17.14 -21.82 7.86
CA SER A 83 -17.12 -20.65 6.98
C SER A 83 -15.97 -19.67 7.29
N SER A 84 -15.21 -19.91 8.35
CA SER A 84 -14.04 -19.10 8.70
C SER A 84 -12.89 -19.46 7.78
N GLN A 85 -12.24 -18.45 7.23
CA GLN A 85 -10.97 -18.61 6.53
C GLN A 85 -9.86 -18.51 7.57
N VAL A 86 -9.13 -19.61 7.77
CA VAL A 86 -8.04 -19.71 8.75
C VAL A 86 -6.72 -19.73 8.00
N THR A 87 -5.89 -18.73 8.23
CA THR A 87 -4.62 -18.55 7.54
C THR A 87 -3.49 -19.04 8.44
N ILE A 88 -2.72 -20.01 7.96
CA ILE A 88 -1.59 -20.58 8.71
C ILE A 88 -0.32 -19.76 8.47
N PHE A 89 -0.03 -19.48 7.20
CA PHE A 89 1.15 -18.76 6.75
C PHE A 89 0.72 -17.40 6.20
N ASN A 90 1.35 -16.33 6.67
CA ASN A 90 1.10 -14.97 6.23
C ASN A 90 2.44 -14.26 5.95
N ALA A 91 2.38 -13.16 5.18
CA ALA A 91 3.57 -12.43 4.80
C ALA A 91 4.29 -11.82 6.00
N PHE A 92 3.55 -11.33 7.00
CA PHE A 92 4.13 -10.69 8.18
C PHE A 92 5.04 -11.64 8.97
N SER A 93 4.52 -12.79 9.40
CA SER A 93 5.29 -13.77 10.18
C SER A 93 6.41 -14.41 9.36
N SER A 94 6.25 -14.51 8.03
CA SER A 94 7.32 -15.02 7.16
C SER A 94 8.46 -14.00 7.00
N LEU A 95 8.16 -12.70 6.97
CA LEU A 95 9.16 -11.62 7.00
C LEU A 95 9.88 -11.59 8.35
N GLU A 96 9.16 -11.62 9.48
CA GLU A 96 9.77 -11.66 10.82
C GLU A 96 10.69 -12.88 10.97
N LEU A 97 10.27 -14.07 10.49
CA LEU A 97 11.10 -15.26 10.47
C LEU A 97 12.40 -15.02 9.68
N PHE A 98 12.30 -14.40 8.50
CA PHE A 98 13.45 -14.08 7.67
C PHE A 98 14.43 -13.15 8.41
N GLU A 99 13.95 -12.04 9.00
CA GLU A 99 14.81 -11.08 9.70
C GLU A 99 15.52 -11.71 10.91
N ILE A 100 14.79 -12.51 11.70
CA ILE A 100 15.33 -13.22 12.87
C ILE A 100 16.48 -14.15 12.45
N ILE A 101 16.30 -14.91 11.37
CA ILE A 101 17.28 -15.94 10.96
C ILE A 101 18.43 -15.33 10.17
N PHE A 102 18.16 -14.29 9.39
CA PHE A 102 19.19 -13.58 8.66
C PHE A 102 20.14 -12.85 9.61
N SER A 103 19.63 -12.26 10.70
CA SER A 103 20.43 -11.57 11.73
C SER A 103 21.06 -12.47 12.79
N SER A 104 20.68 -13.75 12.84
CA SER A 104 21.22 -14.69 13.84
C SER A 104 22.53 -15.32 13.39
N GLU A 105 23.44 -15.55 14.35
CA GLU A 105 24.66 -16.32 14.10
C GLU A 105 24.31 -17.76 13.67
N PRO A 106 24.98 -18.31 12.64
CA PRO A 106 24.81 -19.70 12.26
C PRO A 106 25.14 -20.64 13.43
N THR A 107 24.28 -21.62 13.65
CA THR A 107 24.50 -22.68 14.66
C THR A 107 24.86 -24.00 13.99
N GLU A 108 25.54 -24.89 14.71
CA GLU A 108 25.81 -26.24 14.21
C GLU A 108 24.50 -27.00 13.97
N THR A 109 24.31 -27.50 12.75
CA THR A 109 23.11 -28.26 12.38
C THR A 109 23.04 -29.56 13.16
N THR A 110 22.06 -29.65 14.07
CA THR A 110 21.83 -30.79 14.95
C THR A 110 20.40 -31.33 14.87
N GLN A 111 19.46 -30.56 14.33
CA GLN A 111 18.10 -31.03 14.05
C GLN A 111 18.08 -31.88 12.78
N SER A 112 17.39 -33.02 12.84
CA SER A 112 16.98 -33.73 11.63
C SER A 112 15.95 -32.92 10.84
N GLN A 113 15.75 -33.26 9.56
CA GLN A 113 14.75 -32.60 8.73
C GLN A 113 13.33 -32.71 9.33
N ALA A 114 12.97 -33.89 9.87
CA ALA A 114 11.67 -34.10 10.49
C ALA A 114 11.49 -33.26 11.77
N GLU A 115 12.53 -33.09 12.58
CA GLU A 115 12.49 -32.21 13.75
C GLU A 115 12.38 -30.74 13.34
N LEU A 116 13.15 -30.33 12.31
CA LEU A 116 13.14 -28.96 11.80
C LEU A 116 11.78 -28.58 11.25
N GLU A 117 11.08 -29.46 10.52
CA GLU A 117 9.70 -29.22 10.08
C GLU A 117 8.81 -28.83 11.27
N VAL A 118 8.77 -29.65 12.32
CA VAL A 118 7.90 -29.40 13.48
C VAL A 118 8.29 -28.10 14.20
N ASN A 119 9.58 -27.89 14.41
CA ASN A 119 10.06 -26.71 15.12
C ASN A 119 9.86 -25.41 14.31
N LEU A 120 10.04 -25.46 12.99
CA LEU A 120 9.78 -24.34 12.10
C LEU A 120 8.29 -23.98 12.08
N PHE A 121 7.41 -24.98 12.02
CA PHE A 121 5.96 -24.76 12.12
C PHE A 121 5.60 -24.08 13.44
N LYS A 122 6.12 -24.59 14.55
CA LYS A 122 5.89 -24.02 15.89
C LYS A 122 6.42 -22.59 16.00
N ALA A 123 7.60 -22.32 15.46
CA ALA A 123 8.17 -20.97 15.41
C ALA A 123 7.27 -19.99 14.65
N LEU A 124 6.75 -20.38 13.48
CA LEU A 124 5.80 -19.56 12.71
C LEU A 124 4.51 -19.29 13.50
N LEU A 125 3.96 -20.29 14.19
CA LEU A 125 2.77 -20.08 15.02
C LEU A 125 3.02 -19.18 16.23
N VAL A 126 4.24 -19.19 16.80
CA VAL A 126 4.62 -18.23 17.84
C VAL A 126 4.61 -16.80 17.29
N LEU A 127 5.14 -16.58 16.07
CA LEU A 127 5.08 -15.28 15.41
C LEU A 127 3.64 -14.83 15.16
N ASN A 128 2.77 -15.74 14.68
CA ASN A 128 1.34 -15.48 14.52
C ASN A 128 0.67 -15.03 15.84
N SER A 129 0.99 -15.72 16.95
CA SER A 129 0.42 -15.44 18.27
C SER A 129 0.92 -14.10 18.83
N ASN A 130 2.19 -13.79 18.62
CA ASN A 130 2.78 -12.49 18.97
C ASN A 130 2.11 -11.35 18.18
N PHE A 131 1.91 -11.54 16.88
CA PHE A 131 1.23 -10.55 16.03
C PHE A 131 -0.20 -10.29 16.49
N THR A 132 -0.99 -11.36 16.71
CA THR A 132 -2.38 -11.24 17.15
C THR A 132 -2.48 -10.62 18.55
N SER A 133 -1.53 -10.91 19.43
CA SER A 133 -1.46 -10.27 20.75
C SER A 133 -1.24 -8.76 20.67
N LYS A 134 -0.41 -8.27 19.73
CA LYS A 134 -0.21 -6.82 19.52
C LYS A 134 -1.50 -6.11 19.08
N GLN A 135 -2.34 -6.79 18.30
CA GLN A 135 -3.63 -6.25 17.85
C GLN A 135 -4.61 -5.97 19.01
N GLN A 136 -4.39 -6.51 20.21
CA GLN A 136 -5.21 -6.20 21.38
C GLN A 136 -5.19 -4.70 21.75
N ILE A 137 -4.09 -4.00 21.45
CA ILE A 137 -3.95 -2.54 21.65
C ILE A 137 -5.03 -1.78 20.88
N ALA A 138 -5.43 -2.26 19.70
CA ALA A 138 -6.51 -1.67 18.90
C ALA A 138 -7.85 -1.71 19.63
N PHE A 139 -8.12 -2.76 20.41
CA PHE A 139 -9.37 -2.84 21.18
C PHE A 139 -9.39 -1.83 22.32
N GLU A 140 -8.28 -1.74 23.06
CA GLU A 140 -8.14 -0.88 24.22
C GLU A 140 -8.20 0.60 23.83
N SER A 141 -7.42 0.99 22.81
CA SER A 141 -7.32 2.38 22.33
C SER A 141 -8.60 2.90 21.66
N THR A 142 -9.52 2.02 21.24
CA THR A 142 -10.78 2.41 20.57
C THR A 142 -12.01 2.39 21.48
N ASN A 143 -11.93 1.86 22.69
CA ASN A 143 -13.11 1.62 23.55
C ASN A 143 -13.95 2.88 23.88
N GLY A 144 -13.36 4.08 23.81
CA GLY A 144 -14.04 5.34 24.08
C GLY A 144 -14.69 6.02 22.87
N LEU A 145 -14.56 5.45 21.67
CA LEU A 145 -15.06 6.07 20.43
C LEU A 145 -16.57 5.94 20.30
N ASP A 146 -17.16 6.91 19.58
CA ASP A 146 -18.56 6.88 19.19
C ASP A 146 -18.91 5.60 18.43
N SER A 147 -20.16 5.16 18.55
CA SER A 147 -20.60 3.87 17.99
C SER A 147 -20.41 3.74 16.48
N ASP A 148 -20.35 4.88 15.78
CA ASP A 148 -20.15 4.94 14.33
C ASP A 148 -18.67 4.86 13.93
N LEU A 149 -17.74 5.21 14.82
CA LEU A 149 -16.29 5.13 14.61
C LEU A 149 -15.64 3.90 15.24
N LEU A 150 -16.21 3.35 16.32
CA LEU A 150 -15.64 2.26 17.09
C LEU A 150 -15.22 1.07 16.21
N ILE A 151 -16.14 0.53 15.40
CA ILE A 151 -15.85 -0.64 14.55
C ILE A 151 -14.88 -0.29 13.41
N PRO A 152 -15.10 0.80 12.64
CA PRO A 152 -14.14 1.24 11.62
C PRO A 152 -12.72 1.37 12.15
N MET A 153 -12.54 2.08 13.27
CA MET A 153 -11.22 2.40 13.80
C MET A 153 -10.54 1.19 14.41
N ARG A 154 -11.29 0.32 15.09
CA ARG A 154 -10.73 -0.93 15.60
C ARG A 154 -10.13 -1.79 14.48
N MET A 155 -10.85 -1.96 13.38
CA MET A 155 -10.31 -2.74 12.25
C MET A 155 -9.19 -2.03 11.52
N PHE A 156 -9.28 -0.71 11.35
CA PHE A 156 -8.19 0.09 10.81
C PHE A 156 -6.92 -0.17 11.63
N CYS A 157 -6.99 -0.01 12.95
CA CYS A 157 -5.87 -0.24 13.84
C CYS A 157 -5.32 -1.66 13.79
N MET A 158 -6.18 -2.68 13.72
CA MET A 158 -5.74 -4.08 13.64
C MET A 158 -5.03 -4.43 12.33
N SER A 159 -5.36 -3.73 11.23
CA SER A 159 -4.94 -4.11 9.87
C SER A 159 -3.95 -3.15 9.22
N TYR A 160 -3.87 -1.90 9.66
CA TYR A 160 -3.12 -0.85 8.95
C TYR A 160 -1.66 -1.22 8.72
N TYR A 161 -1.02 -1.78 9.75
CA TYR A 161 0.39 -2.17 9.70
C TYR A 161 0.73 -3.19 8.61
N THR A 162 -0.13 -4.18 8.36
CA THR A 162 0.09 -5.23 7.36
C THR A 162 -0.66 -4.99 6.05
N SER A 163 -1.60 -4.04 6.02
CA SER A 163 -2.51 -3.85 4.90
C SER A 163 -1.81 -3.65 3.55
N ASP A 164 -0.71 -2.89 3.52
CA ASP A 164 0.07 -2.66 2.29
C ASP A 164 0.86 -3.90 1.81
N LYS A 165 1.00 -4.91 2.66
CA LYS A 165 1.73 -6.17 2.40
C LYS A 165 0.81 -7.37 2.16
N GLU A 166 -0.49 -7.21 2.38
CA GLU A 166 -1.48 -8.28 2.24
C GLU A 166 -2.52 -7.92 1.17
N ASN A 167 -3.01 -6.67 1.18
CA ASN A 167 -4.15 -6.23 0.38
C ASN A 167 -3.69 -5.46 -0.87
N TYR A 168 -3.00 -6.16 -1.78
CA TYR A 168 -2.55 -5.58 -3.04
C TYR A 168 -2.91 -6.48 -4.23
N ASN A 169 -2.77 -5.95 -5.44
CA ASN A 169 -2.77 -6.74 -6.67
C ASN A 169 -1.39 -6.54 -7.31
N ILE A 170 -0.56 -7.59 -7.33
CA ILE A 170 0.85 -7.45 -7.75
C ILE A 170 0.99 -6.90 -9.17
N TYR A 171 0.03 -7.23 -10.05
CA TYR A 171 0.03 -6.75 -11.42
C TYR A 171 -0.32 -5.26 -11.50
N GLU A 172 -1.33 -4.82 -10.73
CA GLU A 172 -1.68 -3.40 -10.60
C GLU A 172 -0.52 -2.59 -10.02
N VAL A 173 0.09 -3.07 -8.94
CA VAL A 173 1.27 -2.44 -8.32
C VAL A 173 2.40 -2.36 -9.33
N TRP A 174 2.66 -3.42 -10.09
CA TRP A 174 3.73 -3.42 -11.09
C TRP A 174 3.48 -2.36 -12.19
N VAL A 175 2.27 -2.29 -12.72
CA VAL A 175 1.88 -1.29 -13.74
C VAL A 175 1.97 0.14 -13.17
N SER A 176 1.45 0.39 -11.98
CA SER A 176 1.47 1.72 -11.37
C SER A 176 2.90 2.17 -11.07
N GLN A 177 3.73 1.30 -10.47
CA GLN A 177 5.13 1.60 -10.15
C GLN A 177 5.93 1.90 -11.43
N PHE A 178 5.73 1.12 -12.50
CA PHE A 178 6.40 1.35 -13.78
C PHE A 178 6.01 2.69 -14.43
N ILE A 179 4.73 3.02 -14.47
CA ILE A 179 4.27 4.31 -15.02
C ILE A 179 4.79 5.48 -14.18
N LYS A 180 4.73 5.38 -12.85
CA LYS A 180 5.28 6.40 -11.94
C LYS A 180 6.79 6.59 -12.13
N ALA A 181 7.53 5.50 -12.30
CA ALA A 181 8.97 5.56 -12.55
C ALA A 181 9.31 6.35 -13.82
N ILE A 182 8.59 6.09 -14.92
CA ILE A 182 8.77 6.83 -16.17
C ILE A 182 8.55 8.33 -15.93
N TYR A 183 7.41 8.72 -15.34
CA TYR A 183 7.12 10.12 -15.07
C TYR A 183 8.18 10.76 -14.17
N LEU A 184 8.66 10.03 -13.15
CA LEU A 184 9.68 10.52 -12.23
C LEU A 184 10.99 10.78 -12.96
N PHE A 185 11.47 9.82 -13.75
CA PHE A 185 12.75 9.97 -14.44
C PHE A 185 12.71 11.06 -15.50
N GLU A 186 11.61 11.17 -16.26
CA GLU A 186 11.42 12.28 -17.23
C GLU A 186 11.38 13.63 -16.53
N PHE A 187 10.70 13.73 -15.38
CA PHE A 187 10.70 14.93 -14.55
C PHE A 187 12.13 15.30 -14.10
N LEU A 188 12.86 14.35 -13.53
CA LEU A 188 14.22 14.57 -13.03
C LEU A 188 15.21 14.94 -14.15
N GLU A 189 15.02 14.40 -15.36
CA GLU A 189 15.83 14.71 -16.53
C GLU A 189 15.52 16.11 -17.11
N SER A 190 14.25 16.51 -17.08
CA SER A 190 13.78 17.77 -17.67
C SER A 190 14.24 19.03 -16.91
N SER A 191 14.53 18.92 -15.61
CA SER A 191 14.77 20.06 -14.72
C SER A 191 16.24 20.20 -14.33
N GLN A 192 16.83 21.38 -14.51
CA GLN A 192 18.26 21.62 -14.24
C GLN A 192 18.67 21.34 -12.78
N PRO A 193 17.88 21.74 -11.75
CA PRO A 193 18.19 21.44 -10.36
C PRO A 193 18.20 19.95 -10.00
N THR A 194 17.50 19.08 -10.74
CA THR A 194 17.38 17.65 -10.42
C THR A 194 18.41 16.78 -11.12
N LYS A 195 19.05 17.28 -12.18
CA LYS A 195 20.07 16.55 -12.95
C LYS A 195 21.24 16.01 -12.12
N PRO A 196 21.83 16.76 -11.15
CA PRO A 196 22.91 16.22 -10.33
C PRO A 196 22.49 14.99 -9.51
N LEU A 197 21.26 15.00 -8.98
CA LEU A 197 20.71 13.87 -8.24
C LEU A 197 20.47 12.67 -9.14
N LEU A 198 19.87 12.88 -10.32
CA LEU A 198 19.68 11.82 -11.32
C LEU A 198 21.02 11.22 -11.76
N SER A 199 22.01 12.07 -12.08
CA SER A 199 23.34 11.61 -12.47
C SER A 199 24.00 10.76 -11.38
N ALA A 200 23.92 11.19 -10.11
CA ALA A 200 24.50 10.42 -9.00
C ALA A 200 23.76 9.09 -8.79
N PHE A 201 22.44 9.06 -8.97
CA PHE A 201 21.65 7.84 -8.95
C PHE A 201 22.07 6.85 -10.05
N LEU A 202 22.24 7.33 -11.28
CA LEU A 202 22.68 6.49 -12.40
C LEU A 202 24.12 5.99 -12.22
N THR A 203 25.02 6.85 -11.73
CA THR A 203 26.39 6.46 -11.36
C THR A 203 26.39 5.39 -10.27
N TYR A 204 25.53 5.51 -9.25
CA TYR A 204 25.41 4.50 -8.20
C TYR A 204 25.11 3.12 -8.79
N PHE A 205 24.27 3.00 -9.82
CA PHE A 205 23.98 1.74 -10.50
C PHE A 205 24.92 1.39 -11.65
N ASN A 206 25.89 2.24 -11.99
CA ASN A 206 26.71 2.12 -13.18
C ASN A 206 25.88 2.01 -14.47
N CYS A 207 24.90 2.91 -14.61
CA CYS A 207 24.06 3.04 -15.80
C CYS A 207 24.30 4.41 -16.45
N GLY A 208 24.26 4.48 -17.77
CA GLY A 208 24.40 5.75 -18.51
C GLY A 208 23.10 6.56 -18.60
N THR A 209 21.95 5.89 -18.56
CA THR A 209 20.61 6.51 -18.68
C THR A 209 19.61 5.85 -17.74
N TRP A 210 18.49 6.53 -17.45
CA TRP A 210 17.43 5.96 -16.62
C TRP A 210 16.69 4.83 -17.33
N GLU A 211 16.65 4.86 -18.66
CA GLU A 211 16.14 3.77 -19.49
C GLU A 211 17.01 2.53 -19.34
N GLU A 212 18.33 2.67 -19.33
CA GLU A 212 19.25 1.55 -19.07
C GLU A 212 19.03 0.98 -17.67
N TYR A 213 18.89 1.83 -16.65
CA TYR A 213 18.55 1.40 -15.29
C TYR A 213 17.25 0.56 -15.26
N LEU A 214 16.16 1.07 -15.87
CA LEU A 214 14.89 0.34 -15.92
C LEU A 214 15.00 -0.97 -16.72
N LYS A 215 15.76 -1.00 -17.83
CA LYS A 215 15.98 -2.23 -18.61
C LYS A 215 16.70 -3.32 -17.80
N ARG A 216 17.55 -2.94 -16.85
CA ARG A 216 18.23 -3.88 -15.95
C ARG A 216 17.34 -4.31 -14.78
N LEU A 217 16.53 -3.39 -14.24
CA LEU A 217 15.66 -3.67 -13.09
C LEU A 217 14.39 -4.46 -13.46
N LEU A 218 13.66 -4.07 -14.51
CA LEU A 218 12.35 -4.64 -14.81
C LEU A 218 12.37 -6.17 -15.04
N PRO A 219 13.36 -6.76 -15.73
CA PRO A 219 13.44 -8.21 -15.89
C PRO A 219 13.49 -8.96 -14.55
N LEU A 220 14.09 -8.37 -13.51
CA LEU A 220 14.16 -8.95 -12.15
C LEU A 220 12.78 -9.08 -11.49
N THR A 221 11.78 -8.37 -12.01
CA THR A 221 10.42 -8.32 -11.44
C THR A 221 9.38 -9.09 -12.26
N PHE A 222 9.70 -9.51 -13.49
CA PHE A 222 8.73 -10.14 -14.40
C PHE A 222 8.17 -11.47 -13.89
N SER A 223 8.97 -12.24 -13.16
CA SER A 223 8.53 -13.47 -12.51
C SER A 223 7.36 -13.23 -11.55
N MET A 224 7.30 -12.07 -10.89
CA MET A 224 6.25 -11.73 -9.93
C MET A 224 4.88 -11.55 -10.59
N ILE A 225 4.85 -11.09 -11.84
CA ILE A 225 3.62 -10.87 -12.61
C ILE A 225 3.28 -12.02 -13.56
N LYS A 226 4.20 -12.99 -13.74
CA LYS A 226 4.02 -14.18 -14.60
C LYS A 226 4.06 -15.47 -13.80
N GLN A 227 3.85 -15.39 -12.48
CA GLN A 227 4.05 -16.52 -11.59
C GLN A 227 3.04 -17.66 -11.86
N GLU A 228 3.51 -18.73 -12.47
CA GLU A 228 2.70 -19.92 -12.74
C GLU A 228 2.43 -20.74 -11.48
N ARG A 229 3.38 -20.75 -10.52
CA ARG A 229 3.36 -21.57 -9.30
C ARG A 229 3.83 -20.78 -8.08
N GLU A 230 3.25 -21.08 -6.94
CA GLU A 230 3.62 -20.52 -5.64
C GLU A 230 4.91 -21.16 -5.13
N ALA A 231 5.99 -20.37 -5.10
CA ALA A 231 7.34 -20.78 -4.70
C ALA A 231 8.25 -19.54 -4.53
N HIS A 232 9.47 -19.76 -4.01
CA HIS A 232 10.51 -18.74 -4.07
C HIS A 232 10.94 -18.47 -5.54
N THR A 233 11.58 -17.33 -5.76
CA THR A 233 12.10 -16.96 -7.08
C THR A 233 13.59 -16.67 -7.03
N ASP A 234 14.34 -17.40 -7.87
CA ASP A 234 15.76 -17.17 -8.10
C ASP A 234 15.99 -16.40 -9.40
N ILE A 235 16.84 -15.39 -9.31
CA ILE A 235 17.46 -14.72 -10.44
C ILE A 235 18.81 -15.38 -10.68
N VAL A 236 18.93 -16.01 -11.86
CA VAL A 236 20.14 -16.71 -12.28
C VAL A 236 20.83 -15.90 -13.39
N ILE A 237 22.05 -15.46 -13.12
CA ILE A 237 22.89 -14.77 -14.10
C ILE A 237 23.80 -15.80 -14.77
N PRO A 238 23.63 -16.09 -16.07
CA PRO A 238 24.46 -17.05 -16.75
C PRO A 238 25.89 -16.52 -16.90
N PRO A 239 26.93 -17.38 -16.84
CA PRO A 239 28.28 -16.99 -17.15
C PRO A 239 28.37 -16.38 -18.56
N GLY A 240 29.09 -15.27 -18.69
CA GLY A 240 29.22 -14.55 -19.96
C GLY A 240 29.98 -13.23 -19.79
N GLU A 241 30.10 -12.47 -20.87
CA GLU A 241 30.85 -11.20 -20.92
C GLU A 241 30.32 -10.18 -19.90
N ASN A 242 29.00 -10.15 -19.67
CA ASN A 242 28.36 -9.20 -18.76
C ASN A 242 28.17 -9.73 -17.32
N PHE A 243 28.64 -10.96 -17.02
CA PHE A 243 28.35 -11.64 -15.75
C PHE A 243 28.67 -10.79 -14.52
N ASP A 244 29.88 -10.22 -14.46
CA ASP A 244 30.32 -9.39 -13.32
C ASP A 244 29.52 -8.10 -13.22
N SER A 245 29.21 -7.46 -14.35
CA SER A 245 28.42 -6.22 -14.38
C SER A 245 26.99 -6.45 -13.89
N ASP A 246 26.37 -7.54 -14.32
CA ASP A 246 24.99 -7.91 -13.95
C ASP A 246 24.89 -8.35 -12.50
N CYS A 247 25.87 -9.12 -12.02
CA CYS A 247 26.01 -9.42 -10.59
C CYS A 247 26.15 -8.12 -9.77
N ALA A 248 27.08 -7.23 -10.14
CA ALA A 248 27.33 -5.99 -9.41
C ALA A 248 26.13 -5.03 -9.37
N PHE A 249 25.18 -5.15 -10.31
CA PHE A 249 23.92 -4.39 -10.27
C PHE A 249 22.96 -4.97 -9.24
N ILE A 250 22.76 -6.29 -9.25
CA ILE A 250 21.86 -6.98 -8.31
C ILE A 250 22.40 -6.88 -6.88
N GLU A 251 23.72 -6.96 -6.70
CA GLU A 251 24.37 -6.83 -5.40
C GLU A 251 24.19 -5.44 -4.76
N LYS A 252 23.72 -4.41 -5.49
CA LYS A 252 23.29 -3.12 -4.88
C LYS A 252 21.89 -3.18 -4.28
N LEU A 253 21.13 -4.23 -4.59
CA LEU A 253 19.77 -4.46 -4.13
C LEU A 253 19.69 -5.62 -3.12
N MET A 254 20.84 -6.18 -2.72
CA MET A 254 20.89 -7.31 -1.78
C MET A 254 21.09 -6.87 -0.34
N ILE A 255 20.48 -7.61 0.57
CA ILE A 255 20.71 -7.52 2.01
C ILE A 255 22.04 -8.18 2.36
N THR A 256 22.76 -7.61 3.33
CA THR A 256 24.01 -8.14 3.89
C THR A 256 23.89 -8.25 5.41
N GLU A 257 24.77 -9.04 6.04
CA GLU A 257 24.79 -9.20 7.50
C GLU A 257 25.18 -7.90 8.25
N GLU A 258 25.63 -6.86 7.52
CA GLU A 258 25.91 -5.53 8.06
C GLU A 258 24.66 -4.63 8.13
N ASP A 259 23.57 -5.03 7.47
CA ASP A 259 22.33 -4.27 7.48
C ASP A 259 21.59 -4.43 8.81
N ASP A 260 20.99 -3.33 9.28
CA ASP A 260 20.22 -3.29 10.52
C ASP A 260 18.84 -3.92 10.32
N MET A 261 18.67 -5.13 10.86
CA MET A 261 17.43 -5.91 10.81
C MET A 261 16.47 -5.60 11.96
N GLU A 262 16.81 -4.68 12.87
CA GLU A 262 15.93 -4.27 13.97
C GLU A 262 15.05 -3.05 13.60
N LEU A 263 15.06 -2.65 12.33
CA LEU A 263 14.27 -1.54 11.83
C LEU A 263 12.79 -1.90 11.67
N ASP A 264 11.91 -1.04 12.21
CA ASP A 264 10.46 -1.11 12.04
C ASP A 264 10.04 -1.22 10.54
N ASP A 265 8.87 -1.83 10.28
CA ASP A 265 8.18 -2.03 8.99
C ASP A 265 9.05 -2.71 7.91
N PHE A 266 9.98 -3.56 8.34
CA PHE A 266 10.87 -4.33 7.47
C PHE A 266 11.70 -3.42 6.56
N LEU A 267 12.11 -2.24 7.04
CA LEU A 267 12.74 -1.20 6.22
C LEU A 267 14.02 -1.71 5.52
N ALA A 268 14.79 -2.60 6.16
CA ALA A 268 15.97 -3.22 5.57
C ALA A 268 15.59 -4.09 4.35
N LEU A 269 14.62 -5.00 4.53
CA LEU A 269 14.13 -5.87 3.46
C LEU A 269 13.45 -5.09 2.32
N ARG A 270 12.72 -4.02 2.63
CA ARG A 270 12.14 -3.12 1.61
C ARG A 270 13.22 -2.39 0.81
N ALA A 271 14.28 -1.95 1.49
CA ALA A 271 15.38 -1.28 0.82
C ALA A 271 16.15 -2.24 -0.10
N LYS A 272 16.36 -3.48 0.36
CA LYS A 272 17.20 -4.51 -0.25
C LYS A 272 16.47 -5.87 -0.29
N PRO A 273 15.57 -6.10 -1.27
CA PRO A 273 14.62 -7.20 -1.27
C PRO A 273 15.17 -8.54 -1.78
N MET A 274 16.49 -8.69 -1.85
CA MET A 274 17.16 -9.86 -2.41
C MET A 274 18.29 -10.32 -1.50
N TYR A 275 18.67 -11.58 -1.58
CA TYR A 275 19.89 -12.10 -0.95
C TYR A 275 20.63 -13.06 -1.88
N LYS A 276 21.92 -13.27 -1.61
CA LYS A 276 22.78 -14.13 -2.44
C LYS A 276 22.68 -15.58 -1.96
N VAL A 277 22.39 -16.50 -2.89
CA VAL A 277 22.33 -17.95 -2.62
C VAL A 277 23.68 -18.59 -2.98
N SER A 278 24.20 -18.26 -4.15
CA SER A 278 25.52 -18.72 -4.62
C SER A 278 26.08 -17.71 -5.63
N PRO A 279 27.33 -17.86 -6.11
CA PRO A 279 27.83 -17.03 -7.20
C PRO A 279 26.89 -17.05 -8.41
N GLY A 280 26.43 -15.86 -8.85
CA GLY A 280 25.49 -15.71 -9.97
C GLY A 280 24.03 -16.08 -9.68
N VAL A 281 23.68 -16.45 -8.43
CA VAL A 281 22.30 -16.82 -8.06
C VAL A 281 21.84 -15.99 -6.87
N TYR A 282 20.78 -15.23 -7.08
CA TYR A 282 20.18 -14.34 -6.10
C TYR A 282 18.72 -14.71 -5.92
N ARG A 283 18.21 -14.66 -4.68
CA ARG A 283 16.82 -14.96 -4.39
C ARG A 283 16.07 -13.70 -3.99
N ILE A 284 14.86 -13.55 -4.52
CA ILE A 284 13.90 -12.54 -4.07
C ILE A 284 13.32 -12.98 -2.73
N ILE A 285 13.41 -12.10 -1.73
CA ILE A 285 12.89 -12.34 -0.38
C ILE A 285 11.37 -12.25 -0.41
N PHE A 286 10.85 -11.12 -0.89
CA PHE A 286 9.42 -10.87 -1.04
C PHE A 286 9.12 -10.13 -2.34
N GLY A 287 8.22 -10.69 -3.15
CA GLY A 287 7.94 -10.20 -4.49
C GLY A 287 7.43 -8.77 -4.55
N LEU A 288 6.57 -8.39 -3.61
CA LEU A 288 6.06 -7.03 -3.50
C LEU A 288 7.21 -6.02 -3.32
N PHE A 289 8.15 -6.27 -2.42
CA PHE A 289 9.26 -5.35 -2.17
C PHE A 289 10.17 -5.21 -3.39
N ALA A 290 10.38 -6.29 -4.15
CA ALA A 290 11.12 -6.24 -5.40
C ALA A 290 10.41 -5.35 -6.45
N VAL A 291 9.08 -5.46 -6.58
CA VAL A 291 8.29 -4.60 -7.50
C VAL A 291 8.28 -3.14 -7.04
N GLU A 292 8.16 -2.88 -5.73
CA GLU A 292 8.20 -1.52 -5.18
C GLU A 292 9.56 -0.82 -5.44
N LYS A 293 10.64 -1.54 -5.76
CA LYS A 293 11.91 -0.93 -6.18
C LYS A 293 11.82 -0.15 -7.48
N ILE A 294 10.82 -0.41 -8.32
CA ILE A 294 10.64 0.29 -9.61
C ILE A 294 10.41 1.79 -9.39
N PHE A 295 9.66 2.18 -8.35
CA PHE A 295 9.41 3.60 -8.04
C PHE A 295 9.51 3.94 -6.55
N LYS A 296 8.74 3.31 -5.66
CA LYS A 296 8.72 3.66 -4.22
C LYS A 296 10.11 3.55 -3.59
N GLY A 297 10.85 2.49 -3.92
CA GLY A 297 12.23 2.30 -3.49
C GLY A 297 13.22 3.33 -4.05
N VAL A 298 12.92 3.95 -5.20
CA VAL A 298 13.76 4.99 -5.83
C VAL A 298 13.77 6.26 -4.97
N TYR A 299 12.63 6.67 -4.40
CA TYR A 299 12.57 7.84 -3.52
C TYR A 299 13.55 7.72 -2.34
N PHE A 300 13.51 6.59 -1.61
CA PHE A 300 14.36 6.39 -0.45
C PHE A 300 15.83 6.32 -0.83
N LEU A 301 16.16 5.64 -1.94
CA LEU A 301 17.53 5.59 -2.43
C LEU A 301 18.04 6.98 -2.87
N MET A 302 17.22 7.75 -3.59
CA MET A 302 17.56 9.12 -3.96
C MET A 302 17.70 10.04 -2.75
N ARG A 303 16.89 9.85 -1.70
CA ARG A 303 17.06 10.56 -0.41
C ARG A 303 18.45 10.30 0.17
N ASP A 304 18.90 9.06 0.16
CA ASP A 304 20.18 8.70 0.76
C ASP A 304 21.37 9.13 -0.13
N ILE A 305 21.23 9.07 -1.46
CA ILE A 305 22.20 9.66 -2.39
C ILE A 305 22.29 11.19 -2.21
N ASN A 306 21.15 11.88 -2.11
CA ASN A 306 21.09 13.33 -1.95
C ASN A 306 21.80 13.81 -0.67
N LYS A 307 21.72 13.05 0.43
CA LYS A 307 22.46 13.36 1.68
C LYS A 307 23.98 13.42 1.46
N ASN A 308 24.50 12.58 0.57
CA ASN A 308 25.93 12.45 0.27
C ASN A 308 26.41 13.37 -0.86
N LEU A 309 25.51 14.10 -1.53
CA LEU A 309 25.91 15.08 -2.54
C LEU A 309 26.61 16.30 -1.93
N PRO A 310 27.54 16.93 -2.68
CA PRO A 310 28.06 18.24 -2.32
C PRO A 310 26.94 19.25 -2.09
N ASN A 311 27.11 20.16 -1.12
CA ASN A 311 26.06 21.13 -0.75
C ASN A 311 25.56 21.98 -1.93
N THR A 312 26.38 22.21 -2.95
CA THR A 312 26.00 22.93 -4.18
C THR A 312 25.01 22.16 -5.07
N ASN A 313 24.99 20.83 -4.95
CA ASN A 313 24.18 19.93 -5.78
C ASN A 313 23.06 19.24 -4.97
N LYS A 314 23.08 19.40 -3.65
CA LYS A 314 22.11 18.83 -2.73
C LYS A 314 20.78 19.58 -2.85
N ILE A 315 19.70 18.83 -3.04
CA ILE A 315 18.34 19.35 -3.02
C ILE A 315 17.93 19.55 -1.55
N SER A 316 17.73 20.81 -1.14
CA SER A 316 17.47 21.18 0.25
C SER A 316 16.12 20.68 0.77
N ASN A 317 15.07 20.71 -0.05
CA ASN A 317 13.74 20.22 0.32
C ASN A 317 13.28 19.08 -0.61
N LEU A 318 13.92 17.92 -0.46
CA LEU A 318 13.62 16.75 -1.29
C LEU A 318 12.17 16.26 -1.13
N LYS A 319 11.57 16.39 0.07
CA LYS A 319 10.19 15.93 0.28
C LYS A 319 9.18 16.79 -0.50
N SER A 320 9.36 18.11 -0.55
CA SER A 320 8.54 19.00 -1.38
C SER A 320 8.76 18.78 -2.87
N LEU A 321 10.00 18.50 -3.31
CA LEU A 321 10.27 18.13 -4.71
C LEU A 321 9.44 16.90 -5.12
N PHE A 322 9.43 15.85 -4.30
CA PHE A 322 8.68 14.63 -4.62
C PHE A 322 7.17 14.83 -4.44
N GLY A 323 6.73 15.43 -3.33
CA GLY A 323 5.30 15.57 -3.04
C GLY A 323 4.60 16.61 -3.90
N ASP A 324 5.14 17.83 -3.94
CA ASP A 324 4.47 18.98 -4.57
C ASP A 324 4.84 19.07 -6.05
N GLU A 325 6.13 19.05 -6.39
CA GLU A 325 6.55 19.22 -7.78
C GLU A 325 6.30 17.97 -8.63
N PHE A 326 6.59 16.78 -8.11
CA PHE A 326 6.40 15.54 -8.86
C PHE A 326 4.99 14.95 -8.69
N SER A 327 4.62 14.51 -7.48
CA SER A 327 3.41 13.72 -7.24
C SER A 327 2.14 14.52 -7.59
N GLU A 328 2.08 15.81 -7.23
CA GLU A 328 0.96 16.66 -7.61
C GLU A 328 1.08 17.21 -9.05
N LYS A 329 2.07 18.06 -9.32
CA LYS A 329 2.07 18.85 -10.58
C LYS A 329 2.40 18.05 -11.83
N ILE A 330 3.13 16.94 -11.70
CA ILE A 330 3.44 16.05 -12.82
C ILE A 330 2.47 14.88 -12.82
N LEU A 331 2.56 13.98 -11.84
CA LEU A 331 1.87 12.70 -11.89
C LEU A 331 0.35 12.88 -11.85
N PHE A 332 -0.18 13.52 -10.81
CA PHE A 332 -1.62 13.68 -10.64
C PHE A 332 -2.25 14.50 -11.79
N TYR A 333 -1.64 15.61 -12.18
CA TYR A 333 -2.18 16.44 -13.27
C TYR A 333 -2.24 15.69 -14.60
N GLU A 334 -1.23 14.89 -14.95
CA GLU A 334 -1.24 14.10 -16.17
C GLU A 334 -2.32 13.01 -16.15
N ILE A 335 -2.48 12.30 -15.03
CA ILE A 335 -3.52 11.25 -14.90
C ILE A 335 -4.93 11.83 -15.01
N ILE A 336 -5.20 12.98 -14.39
CA ILE A 336 -6.51 13.63 -14.50
C ILE A 336 -6.81 14.10 -15.92
N LYS A 337 -5.81 14.63 -16.65
CA LYS A 337 -6.00 15.00 -18.06
C LYS A 337 -6.37 13.80 -18.94
N VAL A 338 -5.85 12.61 -18.65
CA VAL A 338 -6.23 11.39 -19.36
C VAL A 338 -7.68 11.00 -19.05
N ILE A 339 -8.07 11.03 -17.77
CA ILE A 339 -9.42 10.67 -17.34
C ILE A 339 -10.47 11.69 -17.84
N TYR A 340 -10.13 12.97 -17.89
CA TYR A 340 -11.00 14.06 -18.31
C TYR A 340 -10.40 14.90 -19.46
N PRO A 341 -10.29 14.35 -20.69
CA PRO A 341 -9.55 14.98 -21.77
C PRO A 341 -10.27 16.18 -22.41
N ASN A 342 -11.60 16.22 -22.40
CA ASN A 342 -12.41 17.29 -23.00
C ASN A 342 -13.79 17.43 -22.30
N ASN A 343 -14.49 18.54 -22.56
CA ASN A 343 -15.87 18.82 -22.11
C ASN A 343 -16.07 18.99 -20.60
N CYS A 344 -15.02 19.41 -19.88
CA CYS A 344 -15.10 19.81 -18.48
C CYS A 344 -14.54 21.23 -18.31
N ILE A 345 -15.04 21.96 -17.32
CA ILE A 345 -14.31 23.12 -16.80
C ILE A 345 -13.33 22.56 -15.78
N SER A 346 -12.05 22.82 -15.94
CA SER A 346 -11.04 22.30 -15.04
C SER A 346 -9.91 23.29 -14.83
N PHE A 347 -9.40 23.32 -13.60
CA PHE A 347 -8.25 24.12 -13.24
C PHE A 347 -7.34 23.31 -12.33
N SER A 348 -6.06 23.23 -12.67
CA SER A 348 -5.05 22.72 -11.76
C SER A 348 -4.75 23.72 -10.65
N GLY A 349 -4.20 23.26 -9.53
CA GLY A 349 -3.73 24.11 -8.43
C GLY A 349 -2.76 25.18 -8.93
N GLN A 350 -1.87 24.83 -9.86
CA GLN A 350 -0.99 25.79 -10.53
C GLN A 350 -1.77 26.90 -11.27
N GLN A 351 -2.75 26.55 -12.09
CA GLN A 351 -3.56 27.54 -12.82
C GLN A 351 -4.35 28.44 -11.87
N LEU A 352 -4.88 27.88 -10.78
CA LEU A 352 -5.59 28.65 -9.75
C LEU A 352 -4.65 29.59 -8.99
N GLY A 353 -3.42 29.15 -8.73
CA GLY A 353 -2.35 29.97 -8.17
C GLY A 353 -1.99 31.14 -9.08
N ASP A 354 -1.84 30.90 -10.39
CA ASP A 354 -1.57 31.95 -11.39
C ASP A 354 -2.73 32.97 -11.48
N MET A 355 -3.96 32.51 -11.25
CA MET A 355 -5.16 33.34 -11.12
C MET A 355 -5.29 34.04 -9.75
N LYS A 356 -4.34 33.82 -8.84
CA LYS A 356 -4.32 34.35 -7.46
C LYS A 356 -5.56 33.97 -6.65
N ILE A 357 -6.09 32.77 -6.89
CA ILE A 357 -7.17 32.20 -6.08
C ILE A 357 -6.56 31.71 -4.77
N ASP A 358 -6.80 32.47 -3.70
CA ASP A 358 -6.37 32.08 -2.36
C ASP A 358 -7.10 30.81 -1.90
N GLY A 359 -6.41 29.94 -1.16
CA GLY A 359 -6.92 28.64 -0.65
C GLY A 359 -7.68 27.84 -1.70
N ALA A 360 -7.10 27.70 -2.89
CA ALA A 360 -7.62 26.90 -3.98
C ALA A 360 -7.40 25.40 -3.71
N PRO A 361 -8.25 24.51 -4.27
CA PRO A 361 -7.96 23.08 -4.29
C PRO A 361 -6.77 22.76 -5.19
N ASP A 362 -6.10 21.65 -4.94
CA ASP A 362 -5.00 21.14 -5.79
C ASP A 362 -5.49 20.79 -7.21
N TYR A 363 -6.78 20.47 -7.36
CA TYR A 363 -7.44 20.41 -8.66
C TYR A 363 -8.96 20.62 -8.56
N TYR A 364 -9.51 21.32 -9.54
CA TYR A 364 -10.94 21.54 -9.71
C TYR A 364 -11.42 20.94 -11.03
N ILE A 365 -12.52 20.20 -11.02
CA ILE A 365 -13.22 19.74 -12.24
C ILE A 365 -14.71 19.97 -12.07
N ARG A 366 -15.36 20.56 -13.08
CA ARG A 366 -16.81 20.55 -13.23
C ARG A 366 -17.22 19.93 -14.55
N ARG A 367 -18.05 18.89 -14.46
CA ARG A 367 -18.73 18.26 -15.60
C ARG A 367 -20.23 18.39 -15.42
N GLY A 368 -20.83 19.33 -16.15
CA GLY A 368 -22.25 19.66 -15.97
C GLY A 368 -22.54 20.19 -14.56
N LYS A 369 -23.28 19.40 -13.77
CA LYS A 369 -23.66 19.74 -12.38
C LYS A 369 -22.75 19.09 -11.33
N ASP A 370 -21.85 18.21 -11.72
CA ASP A 370 -20.96 17.50 -10.80
C ASP A 370 -19.62 18.24 -10.73
N ILE A 371 -19.24 18.66 -9.52
CA ILE A 371 -17.98 19.35 -9.20
C ILE A 371 -17.13 18.41 -8.37
N LEU A 372 -15.91 18.11 -8.82
CA LEU A 372 -14.92 17.34 -8.08
C LEU A 372 -13.85 18.31 -7.56
N LEU A 373 -13.54 18.19 -6.26
CA LEU A 373 -12.52 18.98 -5.58
C LEU A 373 -11.46 18.02 -5.06
N PHE A 374 -10.23 18.18 -5.50
CA PHE A 374 -9.13 17.33 -5.10
C PHE A 374 -8.19 18.08 -4.16
N GLU A 375 -7.80 17.39 -3.09
CA GLU A 375 -6.60 17.68 -2.33
C GLU A 375 -5.67 16.47 -2.46
N SER A 376 -4.50 16.70 -3.03
CA SER A 376 -3.45 15.71 -3.25
C SER A 376 -2.48 15.73 -2.07
N LYS A 377 -2.24 14.57 -1.46
CA LYS A 377 -1.35 14.46 -0.31
C LYS A 377 -0.43 13.23 -0.44
N ASP A 378 0.85 13.51 -0.68
CA ASP A 378 1.95 12.55 -0.64
C ASP A 378 2.73 12.72 0.67
N PHE A 379 2.33 11.96 1.69
CA PHE A 379 2.94 11.99 3.01
C PHE A 379 3.41 10.59 3.42
N LEU A 380 4.30 10.56 4.42
CA LEU A 380 4.78 9.35 5.06
C LEU A 380 4.34 9.34 6.51
N ILE A 381 4.09 8.15 7.03
CA ILE A 381 3.87 7.89 8.45
C ILE A 381 5.14 7.26 9.02
N PRO A 382 5.63 7.68 10.20
CA PRO A 382 6.75 7.02 10.85
C PRO A 382 6.49 5.53 11.07
N ALA A 383 7.49 4.69 10.83
CA ALA A 383 7.36 3.23 10.95
C ALA A 383 6.92 2.84 12.37
N SER A 384 7.53 3.41 13.41
CA SER A 384 7.13 3.21 14.81
C SER A 384 5.68 3.54 15.12
N VAL A 385 5.12 4.58 14.48
CA VAL A 385 3.67 4.89 14.59
C VAL A 385 2.87 3.80 13.89
N LYS A 386 3.28 3.40 12.68
CA LYS A 386 2.64 2.34 11.88
C LYS A 386 2.54 1.02 12.66
N GLU A 387 3.55 0.65 13.46
CA GLU A 387 3.57 -0.58 14.27
C GLU A 387 2.80 -0.50 15.60
N SER A 388 2.24 0.66 15.95
CA SER A 388 1.68 0.87 17.29
C SER A 388 0.35 0.15 17.56
N PHE A 389 -0.43 -0.14 16.51
CA PHE A 389 -1.83 -0.61 16.61
C PHE A 389 -2.74 0.31 17.45
N ASP A 390 -2.30 1.54 17.74
CA ASP A 390 -2.92 2.44 18.70
C ASP A 390 -3.68 3.55 17.96
N TYR A 391 -4.99 3.63 18.20
CA TYR A 391 -5.84 4.64 17.59
C TYR A 391 -5.38 6.07 17.86
N ALA A 392 -5.01 6.42 19.10
CA ALA A 392 -4.64 7.77 19.45
C ALA A 392 -3.32 8.19 18.77
N GLN A 393 -2.39 7.26 18.60
CA GLN A 393 -1.16 7.51 17.86
C GLN A 393 -1.42 7.72 16.37
N TYR A 394 -2.28 6.89 15.76
CA TYR A 394 -2.69 7.07 14.37
C TYR A 394 -3.44 8.38 14.16
N GLU A 395 -4.49 8.63 14.96
CA GLU A 395 -5.33 9.83 14.89
C GLU A 395 -4.46 11.09 14.93
N ASN A 396 -3.62 11.23 15.95
CA ASN A 396 -2.74 12.38 16.11
C ASN A 396 -1.78 12.57 14.93
N GLU A 397 -1.20 11.49 14.39
CA GLU A 397 -0.31 11.63 13.23
C GLU A 397 -1.08 11.99 11.96
N PHE A 398 -2.25 11.41 11.72
CA PHE A 398 -3.07 11.75 10.55
C PHE A 398 -3.67 13.15 10.64
N GLU A 399 -4.09 13.62 11.82
CA GLU A 399 -4.60 14.99 12.01
C GLU A 399 -3.56 16.04 11.57
N LYS A 400 -2.30 15.89 11.99
CA LYS A 400 -1.20 16.79 11.59
C LYS A 400 -1.02 16.87 10.08
N LYS A 401 -1.30 15.77 9.35
CA LYS A 401 -1.10 15.70 7.90
C LYS A 401 -2.35 16.11 7.11
N LEU A 402 -3.54 15.81 7.64
CA LEU A 402 -4.79 15.78 6.87
C LEU A 402 -5.90 16.68 7.41
N TYR A 403 -5.79 17.20 8.64
CA TYR A 403 -6.85 18.02 9.23
C TYR A 403 -6.39 19.47 9.49
N PHE A 404 -5.54 19.71 10.48
CA PHE A 404 -4.91 21.00 10.74
C PHE A 404 -3.58 20.84 11.49
N VAL A 405 -2.78 21.90 11.52
CA VAL A 405 -1.58 21.98 12.36
C VAL A 405 -1.50 23.34 13.03
N GLU A 406 -1.13 23.38 14.30
CA GLU A 406 -0.80 24.64 14.97
C GLU A 406 0.64 25.06 14.62
N GLU A 407 0.79 26.16 13.88
CA GLU A 407 2.08 26.78 13.58
C GLU A 407 2.06 28.22 14.13
N ASN A 408 2.98 28.54 15.06
CA ASN A 408 3.10 29.87 15.67
C ASN A 408 1.81 30.38 16.35
N GLY A 409 1.06 29.49 17.02
CA GLY A 409 -0.20 29.83 17.68
C GLY A 409 -1.36 30.11 16.71
N LYS A 410 -1.23 29.71 15.44
CA LYS A 410 -2.29 29.77 14.44
C LYS A 410 -2.54 28.39 13.86
N GLU A 411 -3.82 28.02 13.77
CA GLU A 411 -4.23 26.83 13.03
C GLU A 411 -4.04 27.05 11.54
N LYS A 412 -3.34 26.11 10.90
CA LYS A 412 -3.10 26.06 9.48
C LYS A 412 -3.90 24.90 8.88
N PRO A 413 -4.90 25.18 8.04
CA PRO A 413 -5.71 24.15 7.37
C PRO A 413 -4.86 23.15 6.60
N LYS A 414 -5.25 21.87 6.66
CA LYS A 414 -4.73 20.77 5.83
C LYS A 414 -5.89 20.04 5.17
N ALA A 415 -5.63 19.39 4.04
CA ALA A 415 -6.51 18.51 3.26
C ALA A 415 -8.03 18.64 3.53
N VAL A 416 -8.56 18.03 4.60
CA VAL A 416 -9.98 18.11 4.99
C VAL A 416 -10.46 19.57 5.11
N MET A 417 -9.75 20.41 5.86
CA MET A 417 -10.08 21.82 6.03
C MET A 417 -9.92 22.62 4.72
N GLN A 418 -8.96 22.25 3.86
CA GLN A 418 -8.81 22.87 2.54
C GLN A 418 -10.00 22.55 1.62
N LEU A 419 -10.49 21.31 1.66
CA LEU A 419 -11.73 20.90 0.98
C LEU A 419 -12.95 21.63 1.51
N ILE A 420 -13.11 21.74 2.84
CA ILE A 420 -14.22 22.47 3.48
C ILE A 420 -14.22 23.94 3.07
N ASN A 421 -13.05 24.59 3.07
CA ASN A 421 -12.92 25.97 2.61
C ASN A 421 -13.29 26.12 1.13
N SER A 422 -12.90 25.17 0.29
CA SER A 422 -13.27 25.14 -1.14
C SER A 422 -14.78 24.94 -1.33
N VAL A 423 -15.40 24.02 -0.58
CA VAL A 423 -16.86 23.80 -0.56
C VAL A 423 -17.59 25.09 -0.17
N LYS A 424 -17.15 25.77 0.90
CA LYS A 424 -17.73 27.05 1.34
C LYS A 424 -17.67 28.10 0.22
N LYS A 425 -16.53 28.24 -0.47
CA LYS A 425 -16.37 29.18 -1.59
C LYS A 425 -17.31 28.87 -2.76
N ILE A 426 -17.53 27.59 -3.07
CA ILE A 426 -18.44 27.18 -4.14
C ILE A 426 -19.89 27.44 -3.75
N LEU A 427 -20.30 27.08 -2.53
CA LEU A 427 -21.67 27.29 -2.06
C LEU A 427 -22.04 28.77 -1.93
N THR A 428 -21.05 29.63 -1.69
CA THR A 428 -21.22 31.09 -1.60
C THR A 428 -20.96 31.84 -2.91
N MET A 429 -20.69 31.12 -4.02
CA MET A 429 -20.32 31.69 -5.33
C MET A 429 -19.08 32.61 -5.29
N GLN A 430 -18.17 32.37 -4.34
CA GLN A 430 -16.93 33.12 -4.13
C GLN A 430 -15.73 32.51 -4.86
N PHE A 431 -15.82 31.29 -5.39
CA PHE A 431 -14.80 30.69 -6.23
C PHE A 431 -14.72 31.43 -7.58
N GLN A 432 -13.71 32.29 -7.78
CA GLN A 432 -13.72 33.23 -8.91
C GLN A 432 -13.45 32.58 -10.28
N ALA A 433 -12.75 31.44 -10.30
CA ALA A 433 -12.40 30.75 -11.54
C ALA A 433 -13.61 30.11 -12.24
N ASP A 434 -14.67 29.77 -11.50
CA ASP A 434 -15.91 29.24 -12.05
C ASP A 434 -17.12 29.75 -11.27
N LYS A 435 -18.03 30.43 -11.98
CA LYS A 435 -19.28 30.96 -11.44
C LYS A 435 -20.50 30.55 -12.26
N ASP A 436 -20.32 29.79 -13.33
CA ASP A 436 -21.39 29.47 -14.28
C ASP A 436 -22.16 28.21 -13.84
N TYR A 437 -22.72 28.29 -12.63
CA TYR A 437 -23.57 27.26 -12.06
C TYR A 437 -24.50 27.85 -10.99
N ARG A 438 -25.48 27.06 -10.56
CA ARG A 438 -26.35 27.39 -9.43
C ARG A 438 -25.97 26.51 -8.25
N TYR A 439 -25.54 27.12 -7.15
CA TYR A 439 -25.03 26.39 -5.97
C TYR A 439 -25.99 25.32 -5.41
N ARG A 440 -27.32 25.50 -5.55
CA ARG A 440 -28.32 24.49 -5.12
C ARG A 440 -28.50 23.33 -6.08
N GLU A 441 -28.01 23.46 -7.31
CA GLU A 441 -28.17 22.46 -8.36
C GLU A 441 -26.92 21.60 -8.57
N VAL A 442 -25.76 22.02 -8.07
CA VAL A 442 -24.51 21.27 -8.21
C VAL A 442 -24.37 20.20 -7.13
N SER A 443 -23.74 19.08 -7.49
CA SER A 443 -23.24 18.06 -6.57
C SER A 443 -21.74 18.25 -6.41
N ILE A 444 -21.26 18.33 -5.17
CA ILE A 444 -19.84 18.57 -4.87
C ILE A 444 -19.24 17.29 -4.29
N TYR A 445 -18.19 16.76 -4.91
CA TYR A 445 -17.48 15.55 -4.52
C TYR A 445 -16.09 15.93 -4.00
N PRO A 446 -15.94 16.05 -2.67
CA PRO A 446 -14.63 16.26 -2.04
C PRO A 446 -13.80 14.96 -2.08
N ILE A 447 -12.57 15.06 -2.57
CA ILE A 447 -11.69 13.92 -2.81
C ILE A 447 -10.33 14.20 -2.16
N LEU A 448 -9.93 13.32 -1.24
CA LEU A 448 -8.56 13.24 -0.77
C LEU A 448 -7.81 12.23 -1.63
N LEU A 449 -6.86 12.71 -2.44
CA LEU A 449 -6.02 11.86 -3.26
C LEU A 449 -4.74 11.49 -2.52
N THR A 450 -4.51 10.20 -2.32
CA THR A 450 -3.31 9.66 -1.66
C THR A 450 -2.38 8.97 -2.67
N HIS A 451 -1.07 8.96 -2.37
CA HIS A 451 -0.04 8.46 -3.30
C HIS A 451 0.62 7.13 -2.90
N ASP A 452 0.19 6.50 -1.80
CA ASP A 452 0.71 5.21 -1.33
C ASP A 452 -0.43 4.27 -0.93
N TYR A 453 -0.31 2.99 -1.32
CA TYR A 453 -1.29 1.93 -1.03
C TYR A 453 -1.51 1.67 0.46
N GLN A 454 -0.59 2.07 1.34
CA GLN A 454 -0.82 1.93 2.78
C GLN A 454 -2.08 2.66 3.28
N TYR A 455 -2.51 3.72 2.58
CA TYR A 455 -3.72 4.46 2.93
C TYR A 455 -5.00 3.83 2.34
N ASP A 456 -4.84 2.78 1.56
CA ASP A 456 -5.92 2.07 0.88
C ASP A 456 -6.40 0.88 1.72
N THR A 457 -6.79 1.18 2.95
CA THR A 457 -7.09 0.18 3.99
C THR A 457 -8.46 0.40 4.62
N PHE A 458 -8.96 -0.64 5.28
CA PHE A 458 -10.25 -0.62 5.94
C PHE A 458 -10.36 0.49 6.98
N GLY A 459 -11.49 1.19 7.01
CA GLY A 459 -11.75 2.21 8.04
C GLY A 459 -11.13 3.57 7.75
N PHE A 460 -10.06 3.66 6.97
CA PHE A 460 -9.34 4.93 6.75
C PHE A 460 -10.24 6.01 6.13
N ASN A 461 -11.02 5.67 5.09
CA ASN A 461 -11.99 6.62 4.51
C ASN A 461 -13.01 7.09 5.54
N GLN A 462 -13.42 6.23 6.47
CA GLN A 462 -14.42 6.57 7.49
C GLN A 462 -13.85 7.55 8.51
N LEU A 463 -12.57 7.43 8.88
CA LEU A 463 -11.89 8.42 9.74
C LEU A 463 -11.88 9.80 9.08
N ILE A 464 -11.41 9.87 7.83
CA ILE A 464 -11.27 11.16 7.15
C ILE A 464 -12.64 11.79 6.84
N ASP A 465 -13.63 10.98 6.42
CA ASP A 465 -14.99 11.48 6.22
C ASP A 465 -15.64 11.91 7.54
N TYR A 466 -15.34 11.27 8.66
CA TYR A 466 -15.86 11.69 9.96
C TYR A 466 -15.43 13.13 10.30
N TRP A 467 -14.14 13.45 10.15
CA TRP A 467 -13.67 14.83 10.32
C TRP A 467 -14.33 15.79 9.33
N PHE A 468 -14.47 15.39 8.07
CA PHE A 468 -15.11 16.21 7.05
C PHE A 468 -16.60 16.48 7.36
N GLN A 469 -17.36 15.49 7.83
CA GLN A 469 -18.77 15.66 8.18
C GLN A 469 -18.94 16.62 9.38
N ALA A 470 -18.06 16.55 10.38
CA ALA A 470 -18.09 17.46 11.52
C ALA A 470 -17.96 18.93 11.07
N GLU A 471 -17.03 19.21 10.16
CA GLU A 471 -16.84 20.54 9.58
C GLU A 471 -17.97 20.96 8.63
N LEU A 472 -18.52 20.02 7.86
CA LEU A 472 -19.65 20.28 6.98
C LEU A 472 -20.92 20.65 7.78
N ASP A 473 -21.07 20.08 8.98
CA ASP A 473 -22.16 20.41 9.90
C ASP A 473 -22.05 21.85 10.43
N ILE A 474 -20.84 22.36 10.64
CA ILE A 474 -20.61 23.78 10.96
C ILE A 474 -21.13 24.67 9.81
N LEU A 475 -20.77 24.35 8.56
CA LEU A 475 -21.30 25.09 7.38
C LEU A 475 -22.83 25.02 7.28
N ARG A 476 -23.42 23.87 7.65
CA ARG A 476 -24.89 23.73 7.71
C ARG A 476 -25.50 24.65 8.75
N ASN A 477 -24.89 24.75 9.93
CA ASN A 477 -25.33 25.62 11.01
C ASN A 477 -25.17 27.11 10.67
N GLU A 478 -24.20 27.45 9.80
CA GLU A 478 -24.07 28.79 9.19
C GLU A 478 -25.18 29.10 8.16
N GLY A 479 -26.05 28.14 7.83
CA GLY A 479 -27.16 28.29 6.89
C GLY A 479 -26.81 28.00 5.43
N LEU A 480 -25.65 27.40 5.14
CA LEU A 480 -25.26 27.02 3.78
C LEU A 480 -26.01 25.77 3.30
N TYR A 481 -26.29 25.72 1.99
CA TYR A 481 -26.99 24.60 1.36
C TYR A 481 -26.03 23.43 1.09
N VAL A 482 -25.73 22.66 2.13
CA VAL A 482 -24.76 21.54 2.05
C VAL A 482 -25.36 20.22 1.55
N HIS A 483 -26.67 20.15 1.26
CA HIS A 483 -27.38 18.89 0.98
C HIS A 483 -26.91 18.12 -0.26
N ARG A 484 -26.14 18.76 -1.14
CA ARG A 484 -25.55 18.13 -2.33
C ARG A 484 -24.02 17.99 -2.26
N VAL A 485 -23.43 18.33 -1.11
CA VAL A 485 -22.05 17.98 -0.81
C VAL A 485 -22.03 16.50 -0.45
N GLN A 486 -21.30 15.71 -1.22
CA GLN A 486 -21.15 14.28 -0.99
C GLN A 486 -20.13 14.01 0.14
N PRO A 487 -20.17 12.82 0.75
CA PRO A 487 -19.12 12.39 1.68
C PRO A 487 -17.72 12.47 1.05
N LEU A 488 -16.71 12.72 1.89
CA LEU A 488 -15.33 12.74 1.42
C LEU A 488 -14.89 11.32 1.05
N THR A 489 -14.27 11.20 -0.13
CA THR A 489 -13.71 9.93 -0.59
C THR A 489 -12.19 10.00 -0.63
N VAL A 490 -11.53 9.05 0.02
CA VAL A 490 -10.11 8.80 -0.13
C VAL A 490 -9.91 7.96 -1.39
N VAL A 491 -9.13 8.48 -2.33
CA VAL A 491 -8.84 7.84 -3.62
C VAL A 491 -7.34 7.66 -3.74
N ASN A 492 -6.90 6.45 -4.07
CA ASN A 492 -5.49 6.19 -4.34
C ASN A 492 -5.14 6.53 -5.80
N ILE A 493 -4.04 7.25 -6.04
CA ILE A 493 -3.56 7.57 -7.38
C ILE A 493 -3.23 6.32 -8.21
N ASP A 494 -2.77 5.24 -7.58
CA ASP A 494 -2.38 4.02 -8.30
C ASP A 494 -3.58 3.35 -8.95
N SER A 495 -4.73 3.34 -8.27
CA SER A 495 -5.99 2.87 -8.85
C SER A 495 -6.49 3.78 -9.98
N LEU A 496 -6.25 5.09 -9.90
CA LEU A 496 -6.54 5.99 -11.02
C LEU A 496 -5.60 5.74 -12.20
N ILE A 497 -4.31 5.54 -11.96
CA ILE A 497 -3.31 5.21 -13.00
C ILE A 497 -3.73 3.92 -13.71
N TYR A 498 -4.03 2.87 -12.96
CA TYR A 498 -4.35 1.56 -13.51
C TYR A 498 -5.67 1.56 -14.30
N HIS A 499 -6.70 2.24 -13.77
CA HIS A 499 -8.04 2.28 -14.38
C HIS A 499 -8.33 3.53 -15.22
N GLN A 500 -7.33 4.35 -15.56
CA GLN A 500 -7.54 5.64 -16.24
C GLN A 500 -8.33 5.52 -17.55
N MET A 501 -8.07 4.47 -18.34
CA MET A 501 -8.77 4.24 -19.61
C MET A 501 -10.23 3.87 -19.39
N THR A 502 -10.49 3.03 -18.38
CA THR A 502 -11.84 2.65 -18.00
C THR A 502 -12.64 3.87 -17.51
N LEU A 503 -11.99 4.72 -16.71
CA LEU A 503 -12.58 5.94 -16.17
C LEU A 503 -12.84 7.00 -17.26
N GLN A 504 -11.99 7.03 -18.28
CA GLN A 504 -12.14 7.92 -19.43
C GLN A 504 -13.28 7.48 -20.36
N LYS A 505 -13.35 6.18 -20.70
CA LYS A 505 -14.16 5.67 -21.81
C LYS A 505 -15.52 5.12 -21.40
N TYR A 506 -15.59 4.41 -20.27
CA TYR A 506 -16.77 3.62 -19.91
C TYR A 506 -17.54 4.20 -18.73
N VAL A 507 -16.85 4.70 -17.69
CA VAL A 507 -17.52 5.26 -16.50
C VAL A 507 -16.71 6.39 -15.88
N SER A 508 -17.24 7.61 -15.88
CA SER A 508 -16.52 8.74 -15.29
C SER A 508 -16.40 8.63 -13.77
N LEU A 509 -15.30 9.17 -13.21
CA LEU A 509 -14.99 9.09 -11.78
C LEU A 509 -16.13 9.59 -10.87
N HIS A 510 -16.84 10.67 -11.21
CA HIS A 510 -17.96 11.15 -10.39
C HIS A 510 -19.15 10.17 -10.36
N GLU A 511 -19.39 9.42 -11.44
CA GLU A 511 -20.43 8.36 -11.42
C GLU A 511 -19.97 7.17 -10.57
N MET A 512 -18.68 6.82 -10.60
CA MET A 512 -18.11 5.81 -9.69
C MET A 512 -18.23 6.22 -8.21
N LEU A 513 -17.88 7.46 -7.87
CA LEU A 513 -18.02 8.01 -6.51
C LEU A 513 -19.48 7.98 -6.06
N LYS A 514 -20.41 8.40 -6.92
CA LYS A 514 -21.85 8.36 -6.65
C LYS A 514 -22.35 6.93 -6.41
N MET A 515 -21.87 5.95 -7.17
CA MET A 515 -22.20 4.54 -6.94
C MET A 515 -21.63 4.04 -5.61
N TYR A 516 -20.38 4.38 -5.30
CA TYR A 516 -19.72 4.04 -4.05
C TYR A 516 -20.49 4.61 -2.84
N HIS A 517 -20.86 5.89 -2.87
CA HIS A 517 -21.68 6.50 -1.82
C HIS A 517 -23.08 5.89 -1.71
N ARG A 518 -23.71 5.53 -2.83
CA ARG A 518 -25.02 4.86 -2.79
C ARG A 518 -24.94 3.48 -2.15
N ASP A 519 -23.89 2.70 -2.41
CA ASP A 519 -23.69 1.40 -1.74
C ASP A 519 -23.51 1.60 -0.22
N ALA A 520 -22.77 2.63 0.18
CA ALA A 520 -22.59 3.03 1.58
C ALA A 520 -23.89 3.56 2.24
N LEU A 521 -24.77 4.23 1.49
CA LEU A 521 -26.05 4.78 1.97
C LEU A 521 -27.15 3.72 2.06
N ASN A 522 -27.29 2.84 1.05
CA ASN A 522 -28.20 1.68 1.10
C ASN A 522 -27.90 0.80 2.31
N THR A 523 -26.65 0.82 2.76
CA THR A 523 -26.18 0.16 3.97
C THR A 523 -26.68 0.81 5.27
N ARG A 524 -26.97 2.11 5.32
CA ARG A 524 -27.55 2.81 6.49
C ARG A 524 -29.05 2.52 6.70
N MET A 525 -29.78 2.18 5.64
CA MET A 525 -31.23 2.00 5.68
C MET A 525 -31.68 0.57 6.08
N LYS A 526 -30.75 -0.38 6.23
CA LYS A 526 -31.08 -1.74 6.67
C LYS A 526 -31.42 -1.76 8.17
N LYS A 527 -32.56 -2.35 8.52
CA LYS A 527 -32.88 -2.76 9.89
C LYS A 527 -32.17 -4.09 10.15
N PHE A 528 -31.24 -4.10 11.10
CA PHE A 528 -30.56 -5.32 11.54
C PHE A 528 -31.33 -5.96 12.69
N GLN A 529 -31.41 -7.29 12.68
CA GLN A 529 -32.07 -8.09 13.72
C GLN A 529 -31.18 -8.28 14.95
N SER A 530 -29.87 -8.08 14.82
CA SER A 530 -28.91 -8.16 15.95
C SER A 530 -27.69 -7.25 15.77
N VAL A 531 -26.98 -6.99 16.88
CA VAL A 531 -25.69 -6.28 16.88
C VAL A 531 -24.64 -7.03 16.04
N LYS A 532 -24.59 -8.36 16.14
CA LYS A 532 -23.66 -9.21 15.37
C LYS A 532 -23.91 -9.14 13.87
N GLU A 533 -25.17 -9.04 13.45
CA GLU A 533 -25.54 -8.84 12.05
C GLU A 533 -25.13 -7.45 11.55
N LYS A 534 -25.37 -6.41 12.36
CA LYS A 534 -24.92 -5.04 12.06
C LYS A 534 -23.40 -4.98 11.90
N GLU A 535 -22.64 -5.60 12.81
CA GLU A 535 -21.18 -5.69 12.76
C GLU A 535 -20.69 -6.45 11.53
N ALA A 536 -21.21 -7.65 11.26
CA ALA A 536 -20.86 -8.43 10.07
C ALA A 536 -21.12 -7.67 8.77
N TYR A 537 -22.20 -6.88 8.73
CA TYR A 537 -22.55 -6.10 7.56
C TYR A 537 -21.70 -4.83 7.41
N ILE A 538 -21.37 -4.13 8.50
CA ILE A 538 -20.41 -3.01 8.49
C ILE A 538 -19.06 -3.48 7.92
N ARG A 539 -18.57 -4.63 8.41
CA ARG A 539 -17.32 -5.27 7.94
C ARG A 539 -17.30 -5.54 6.43
N GLN A 540 -18.42 -6.03 5.88
CA GLN A 540 -18.45 -6.50 4.48
C GLN A 540 -18.64 -5.38 3.44
N ARG A 541 -19.32 -4.29 3.79
CA ARG A 541 -19.81 -3.31 2.79
C ARG A 541 -19.35 -1.88 3.04
N LYS A 542 -19.20 -1.47 4.29
CA LYS A 542 -19.08 -0.05 4.66
C LYS A 542 -17.64 0.43 4.79
N MET A 543 -16.68 -0.48 4.82
CA MET A 543 -15.28 -0.21 5.15
C MET A 543 -14.33 -0.45 3.99
N ASN A 544 -14.83 -1.00 2.88
CA ASN A 544 -13.99 -1.23 1.70
C ASN A 544 -13.49 0.12 1.16
N PRO A 545 -12.18 0.24 0.88
CA PRO A 545 -11.64 1.39 0.19
C PRO A 545 -12.26 1.58 -1.19
N PHE A 546 -12.17 2.80 -1.72
CA PHE A 546 -12.72 3.14 -3.04
C PHE A 546 -12.05 2.33 -4.17
N SER A 547 -10.75 2.04 -4.07
CA SER A 547 -10.02 1.20 -5.02
C SER A 547 -10.66 -0.18 -5.20
N VAL A 548 -10.96 -0.87 -4.09
CA VAL A 548 -11.59 -2.19 -4.07
C VAL A 548 -12.98 -2.11 -4.69
N PHE A 549 -13.72 -1.04 -4.43
CA PHE A 549 -15.01 -0.83 -5.08
C PHE A 549 -14.87 -0.66 -6.61
N LEU A 550 -13.90 0.15 -7.04
CA LEU A 550 -13.60 0.38 -8.45
C LEU A 550 -13.16 -0.91 -9.15
N GLU A 551 -12.18 -1.62 -8.59
CA GLU A 551 -11.66 -2.89 -9.14
C GLU A 551 -12.79 -3.92 -9.31
N ASN A 552 -13.62 -4.10 -8.27
CA ASN A 552 -14.76 -5.01 -8.33
C ASN A 552 -15.76 -4.62 -9.42
N TYR A 553 -16.05 -3.32 -9.59
CA TYR A 553 -16.93 -2.85 -10.66
C TYR A 553 -16.33 -3.12 -12.04
N VAL A 554 -15.05 -2.83 -12.23
CA VAL A 554 -14.34 -3.03 -13.50
C VAL A 554 -14.30 -4.52 -13.86
N PHE A 555 -13.98 -5.39 -12.90
CA PHE A 555 -13.97 -6.84 -13.09
C PHE A 555 -15.36 -7.39 -13.40
N ALA A 556 -16.38 -7.03 -12.60
CA ALA A 556 -17.74 -7.54 -12.78
C ALA A 556 -18.38 -7.16 -14.13
N ASN A 557 -17.92 -6.06 -14.74
CA ASN A 557 -18.41 -5.59 -16.03
C ASN A 557 -17.44 -5.88 -17.20
N ASN A 558 -16.32 -6.58 -16.96
CA ASN A 558 -15.28 -6.87 -17.95
C ASN A 558 -14.74 -5.61 -18.67
N LEU A 559 -14.49 -4.54 -17.92
CA LEU A 559 -14.06 -3.23 -18.44
C LEU A 559 -12.55 -2.97 -18.29
N GLN A 560 -11.76 -4.03 -18.11
CA GLN A 560 -10.31 -3.92 -17.92
C GLN A 560 -9.63 -3.44 -19.21
N GLU A 561 -8.97 -2.30 -19.12
CA GLU A 561 -8.19 -1.73 -20.22
C GLU A 561 -6.90 -1.12 -19.67
N LEU A 562 -5.76 -1.59 -20.17
CA LEU A 562 -4.46 -1.19 -19.66
C LEU A 562 -4.08 0.23 -20.12
N PRO A 563 -3.31 0.96 -19.30
CA PRO A 563 -2.76 2.25 -19.69
C PRO A 563 -1.92 2.18 -20.98
N PRO A 564 -2.17 3.05 -21.99
CA PRO A 564 -1.41 3.06 -23.24
C PRO A 564 0.09 3.31 -23.06
N MET A 565 0.50 3.97 -21.96
CA MET A 565 1.92 4.16 -21.64
C MET A 565 2.67 2.83 -21.48
N LEU A 566 1.98 1.79 -21.01
CA LEU A 566 2.59 0.47 -20.84
C LEU A 566 3.05 -0.09 -22.20
N GLU A 567 2.23 0.05 -23.23
CA GLU A 567 2.57 -0.35 -24.59
C GLU A 567 3.56 0.65 -25.21
N ASN A 568 3.20 1.93 -25.24
CA ASN A 568 3.94 2.95 -25.98
C ASN A 568 5.38 3.10 -25.48
N LYS A 569 5.58 3.13 -24.16
CA LYS A 569 6.91 3.34 -23.55
C LYS A 569 7.59 2.04 -23.15
N GLY A 570 6.82 1.04 -22.71
CA GLY A 570 7.35 -0.29 -22.40
C GLY A 570 7.96 -0.96 -23.63
N PHE A 571 7.27 -0.97 -24.78
CA PHE A 571 7.86 -1.55 -25.99
C PHE A 571 9.10 -0.78 -26.48
N THR A 572 9.14 0.55 -26.38
CA THR A 572 10.36 1.31 -26.75
C THR A 572 11.56 1.01 -25.86
N LEU A 573 11.36 0.75 -24.56
CA LEU A 573 12.46 0.36 -23.67
C LEU A 573 13.11 -0.96 -24.14
N PHE A 574 12.32 -1.92 -24.64
CA PHE A 574 12.83 -3.24 -25.05
C PHE A 574 13.02 -3.42 -26.57
N LYS A 575 12.79 -2.39 -27.41
CA LYS A 575 12.88 -2.47 -28.89
C LYS A 575 14.29 -2.53 -29.49
N ASN A 576 15.34 -2.30 -28.71
CA ASN A 576 16.74 -2.32 -29.19
C ASN A 576 17.46 -3.64 -28.88
N GLN A 577 16.79 -4.79 -29.03
CA GLN A 577 17.41 -6.12 -28.94
C GLN A 577 17.80 -6.64 -30.32
#